data_AF-A0A962V2B7-F1
#
_entry.id   AF-A0A962V2B7-F1
#
_cell.length_a   1.000
_cell.length_b   1.000
_cell.length_c   1.000
_cell.angle_alpha   90.00
_cell.angle_beta   90.00
_cell.angle_gamma   90.00
#
_symmetry.space_group_name_H-M   'P 1'
#
loop_
_entity.id
_entity.type
_entity.pdbx_description
1 polymer ?
#
loop_
_entity_poly.entity_id
_entity_poly.type
_entity_poly.pdbx_seq_one_letter_code
_entity_poly.pdbx_strand_id
1 'polypeptide(L)'
;MSEAMQRATRVAGEIYSRFLRDVLETHVLKERVGAQLGEKHKKALQEGKAVDPRTLYLMSISGKGGWDEDADKRARYLQNQNITLLDHLLSVVRGSLLLAALDWLLDDPDMDEADLRQRLSVIAAIGFLHDLDKMLQLRRDEALPLECVQEAVKRYGIAAFLAVDKVELSVDQIRFLIEQAEDSQRYRHPAETPPPRAWKHAVERYVKLADKLDGLWQQHGANGGLEAIIQRLKQDQSLHSPLLAQWAAVDIFDPHHPFLLDELQRRLSFACQPLGGIPPLLETHQDGRLFMLLPQKESAEIKKRALRSLLGSLPFTLEINISNRGLPELLNGQPDHTQLREFLYQEPRKTLGQLFRVRNDLTESVTPFLDDCLGAIGLSPRWPKPTGQTSTPYPDPAALDPGAEPHFLRAAHLVLLLNLKLPVSKKNGLPDYAERERQLLEGLGQSLPEWLASIDDDQSRRVLLSLWATAVASTRTDAAKAVWGTDGLLQHWLEGDDKKPGFNQFFAGEGVAIQKAIERHFGQLLDKQRVRPEDESATGRCLFTDAPSNTIMASNLGLYEVKVSAFTGR
;
A
#
# COMPACT_ATOMS: atom_id res chain seq x y z
N MET A 1 -15.79 14.15 -11.29
CA MET A 1 -14.36 14.52 -11.21
C MET A 1 -14.05 15.36 -12.43
N SER A 2 -13.44 16.54 -12.30
CA SER A 2 -13.10 17.33 -13.50
C SER A 2 -11.81 16.77 -14.13
N GLU A 3 -11.83 16.60 -15.44
CA GLU A 3 -10.69 16.18 -16.26
C GLU A 3 -9.46 17.09 -16.04
N ALA A 4 -9.72 18.37 -15.77
CA ALA A 4 -8.73 19.38 -15.41
C ALA A 4 -7.85 19.01 -14.19
N MET A 5 -8.43 18.51 -13.09
CA MET A 5 -7.67 18.17 -11.88
C MET A 5 -6.74 16.97 -12.10
N GLN A 6 -7.19 15.99 -12.90
CA GLN A 6 -6.36 14.85 -13.27
C GLN A 6 -5.21 15.28 -14.18
N ARG A 7 -5.50 16.14 -15.16
CA ARG A 7 -4.49 16.73 -16.04
C ARG A 7 -3.45 17.53 -15.23
N ALA A 8 -3.90 18.35 -14.28
CA ALA A 8 -3.02 19.12 -13.39
C ALA A 8 -2.07 18.22 -12.59
N THR A 9 -2.62 17.22 -11.89
CA THR A 9 -1.83 16.28 -11.08
C THR A 9 -0.85 15.47 -11.94
N ARG A 10 -1.28 15.05 -13.14
CA ARG A 10 -0.42 14.34 -14.09
C ARG A 10 0.76 15.20 -14.53
N VAL A 11 0.51 16.39 -15.07
CA VAL A 11 1.57 17.26 -15.60
C VAL A 11 2.51 17.72 -14.49
N ALA A 12 1.99 18.13 -13.32
CA ALA A 12 2.83 18.48 -12.17
C ALA A 12 3.70 17.29 -11.71
N GLY A 13 3.13 16.07 -11.67
CA GLY A 13 3.86 14.85 -11.32
C GLY A 13 4.95 14.49 -12.33
N GLU A 14 4.71 14.66 -13.63
CA GLU A 14 5.71 14.45 -14.67
C GLU A 14 6.88 15.43 -14.55
N ILE A 15 6.60 16.74 -14.36
CA ILE A 15 7.64 17.77 -14.19
C ILE A 15 8.42 17.52 -12.90
N TYR A 16 7.75 17.19 -11.79
CA TYR A 16 8.42 16.88 -10.53
C TYR A 16 9.30 15.63 -10.63
N SER A 17 8.80 14.56 -11.25
CA SER A 17 9.58 13.33 -11.46
C SER A 17 10.81 13.59 -12.33
N ARG A 18 10.68 14.43 -13.38
CA ARG A 18 11.80 14.86 -14.20
C ARG A 18 12.79 15.69 -13.39
N PHE A 19 12.32 16.62 -12.56
CA PHE A 19 13.17 17.43 -11.70
C PHE A 19 13.97 16.55 -10.73
N LEU A 20 13.34 15.56 -10.10
CA LEU A 20 14.04 14.61 -9.22
C LEU A 20 15.15 13.85 -9.96
N ARG A 21 14.91 13.39 -11.18
CA ARG A 21 15.93 12.68 -11.97
C ARG A 21 17.04 13.62 -12.46
N ASP A 22 16.65 14.70 -13.12
CA ASP A 22 17.56 15.54 -13.91
C ASP A 22 18.35 16.51 -13.03
N VAL A 23 17.81 16.92 -11.86
CA VAL A 23 18.47 17.83 -10.91
C VAL A 23 18.93 17.09 -9.65
N LEU A 24 18.01 16.40 -8.95
CA LEU A 24 18.34 15.79 -7.65
C LEU A 24 19.29 14.59 -7.82
N GLU A 25 18.91 13.55 -8.54
CA GLU A 25 19.71 12.33 -8.72
C GLU A 25 21.00 12.60 -9.49
N THR A 26 20.92 13.43 -10.53
CA THR A 26 22.06 13.70 -11.42
C THR A 26 23.09 14.64 -10.81
N HIS A 27 22.68 15.64 -10.02
CA HIS A 27 23.57 16.67 -9.49
C HIS A 27 23.64 16.67 -7.96
N VAL A 28 22.51 16.90 -7.29
CA VAL A 28 22.46 17.12 -5.83
C VAL A 28 22.96 15.91 -5.05
N LEU A 29 22.54 14.68 -5.42
CA LEU A 29 22.91 13.46 -4.68
C LEU A 29 24.41 13.13 -4.76
N LYS A 30 25.14 13.70 -5.73
CA LYS A 30 26.58 13.52 -5.90
C LYS A 30 27.39 14.49 -5.02
N GLU A 31 26.73 15.52 -4.50
CA GLU A 31 27.37 16.53 -3.70
C GLU A 31 27.36 16.16 -2.21
N ARG A 32 28.55 15.88 -1.68
CA ARG A 32 28.73 15.29 -0.37
C ARG A 32 29.73 16.09 0.45
N VAL A 33 29.43 16.30 1.73
CA VAL A 33 30.33 16.89 2.72
C VAL A 33 30.89 15.82 3.65
N GLY A 34 32.13 16.03 4.11
CA GLY A 34 32.85 15.11 4.99
C GLY A 34 34.28 14.87 4.52
N ALA A 35 34.97 13.97 5.20
CA ALA A 35 36.36 13.64 4.90
C ALA A 35 36.52 13.14 3.44
N GLN A 36 37.66 13.45 2.82
CA GLN A 36 37.99 12.93 1.50
C GLN A 36 38.08 11.39 1.53
N LEU A 37 37.39 10.74 0.60
CA LEU A 37 37.44 9.29 0.47
C LEU A 37 38.79 8.86 -0.11
N GLY A 38 39.38 7.79 0.43
CA GLY A 38 40.54 7.14 -0.19
C GLY A 38 40.19 6.48 -1.53
N GLU A 39 41.17 6.32 -2.41
CA GLU A 39 40.99 5.79 -3.77
C GLU A 39 40.31 4.42 -3.83
N LYS A 40 40.62 3.53 -2.87
CA LYS A 40 39.97 2.21 -2.75
C LYS A 40 38.46 2.33 -2.51
N HIS A 41 38.05 3.29 -1.68
CA HIS A 41 36.63 3.54 -1.39
C HIS A 41 35.93 4.19 -2.59
N LYS A 42 36.57 5.17 -3.25
CA LYS A 42 36.03 5.78 -4.47
C LYS A 42 35.76 4.74 -5.56
N LYS A 43 36.70 3.82 -5.78
CA LYS A 43 36.53 2.74 -6.76
C LYS A 43 35.39 1.79 -6.39
N ALA A 44 35.27 1.41 -5.11
CA ALA A 44 34.16 0.58 -4.64
C ALA A 44 32.78 1.26 -4.81
N LEU A 45 32.69 2.58 -4.61
CA LEU A 45 31.48 3.36 -4.87
C LEU A 45 31.14 3.39 -6.37
N GLN A 46 32.11 3.64 -7.24
CA GLN A 46 31.90 3.66 -8.70
C GLN A 46 31.45 2.30 -9.25
N GLU A 47 31.90 1.20 -8.65
CA GLU A 47 31.50 -0.17 -9.01
C GLU A 47 30.15 -0.59 -8.37
N GLY A 48 29.50 0.27 -7.58
CA GLY A 48 28.25 -0.05 -6.88
C GLY A 48 28.40 -1.07 -5.75
N LYS A 49 29.63 -1.29 -5.27
CA LYS A 49 29.97 -2.28 -4.21
C LYS A 49 29.94 -1.69 -2.80
N ALA A 50 29.78 -0.38 -2.68
CA ALA A 50 29.71 0.34 -1.40
C ALA A 50 28.68 1.48 -1.48
N VAL A 51 28.18 1.90 -0.32
CA VAL A 51 27.34 3.09 -0.16
C VAL A 51 28.21 4.24 0.33
N ASP A 52 28.06 5.45 -0.21
CA ASP A 52 28.82 6.62 0.22
C ASP A 52 28.32 7.07 1.62
N PRO A 53 29.14 6.99 2.68
CA PRO A 53 28.70 7.31 4.03
C PRO A 53 28.65 8.82 4.30
N ARG A 54 29.12 9.66 3.36
CA ARG A 54 29.17 11.11 3.53
C ARG A 54 27.77 11.73 3.42
N THR A 55 27.53 12.77 4.20
CA THR A 55 26.26 13.50 4.21
C THR A 55 26.10 14.31 2.93
N LEU A 56 24.89 14.40 2.41
CA LEU A 56 24.57 15.31 1.30
C LEU A 56 24.79 16.76 1.75
N TYR A 57 25.39 17.58 0.88
CA TYR A 57 25.67 18.98 1.23
C TYR A 57 24.41 19.74 1.67
N LEU A 58 23.33 19.68 0.88
CA LEU A 58 22.08 20.35 1.22
C LEU A 58 21.38 19.73 2.43
N MET A 59 21.72 18.49 2.82
CA MET A 59 21.28 17.90 4.08
C MET A 59 22.09 18.35 5.30
N SER A 60 23.29 18.91 5.09
CA SER A 60 24.11 19.49 6.18
C SER A 60 23.79 20.94 6.51
N ILE A 61 22.93 21.58 5.71
CA ILE A 61 22.48 22.95 5.92
C ILE A 61 21.08 22.90 6.53
N SER A 62 20.85 23.69 7.57
CA SER A 62 19.49 23.88 8.11
C SER A 62 18.63 24.66 7.11
N GLY A 63 17.47 24.11 6.76
CA GLY A 63 16.48 24.81 5.94
C GLY A 63 15.62 25.73 6.80
N LYS A 64 15.06 25.17 7.88
CA LYS A 64 14.32 25.86 8.94
C LYS A 64 14.67 25.24 10.28
N GLY A 65 14.67 26.07 11.32
CA GLY A 65 14.99 25.64 12.69
C GLY A 65 16.48 25.31 12.89
N GLY A 66 16.77 24.54 13.95
CA GLY A 66 18.14 24.10 14.26
C GLY A 66 18.85 24.89 15.38
N TRP A 67 20.17 24.76 15.45
CA TRP A 67 21.01 25.36 16.48
C TRP A 67 21.96 26.40 15.88
N ASP A 68 22.18 27.49 16.60
CA ASP A 68 23.12 28.55 16.26
C ASP A 68 23.86 29.00 17.54
N GLU A 69 25.10 29.45 17.40
CA GLU A 69 25.89 30.03 18.50
C GLU A 69 25.30 31.36 18.96
N ASP A 70 24.69 32.13 18.03
CA ASP A 70 23.99 33.37 18.30
C ASP A 70 22.66 33.08 19.03
N ALA A 71 22.50 33.68 20.22
CA ALA A 71 21.35 33.45 21.09
C ALA A 71 20.01 33.88 20.47
N ASP A 72 19.97 34.96 19.69
CA ASP A 72 18.76 35.49 19.06
C ASP A 72 18.37 34.66 17.83
N LYS A 73 19.37 34.19 17.07
CA LYS A 73 19.12 33.20 16.01
C LYS A 73 18.62 31.89 16.58
N ARG A 74 19.27 31.38 17.64
CA ARG A 74 18.87 30.16 18.32
C ARG A 74 17.44 30.26 18.85
N ALA A 75 17.07 31.37 19.51
CA ALA A 75 15.71 31.59 19.99
C ALA A 75 14.67 31.54 18.87
N ARG A 76 14.99 32.09 17.68
CA ARG A 76 14.12 32.00 16.49
C ARG A 76 14.08 30.59 15.89
N TYR A 77 15.22 29.90 15.83
CA TYR A 77 15.30 28.56 15.29
C TYR A 77 14.56 27.53 16.15
N LEU A 78 14.59 27.68 17.48
CA LEU A 78 13.83 26.84 18.41
C LEU A 78 12.31 26.93 18.22
N GLN A 79 11.80 27.95 17.52
CA GLN A 79 10.38 28.05 17.18
C GLN A 79 9.97 27.15 16.02
N ASN A 80 10.93 26.58 15.28
CA ASN A 80 10.65 25.75 14.12
C ASN A 80 11.20 24.34 14.33
N GLN A 81 10.52 23.36 13.74
CA GLN A 81 11.08 22.02 13.58
C GLN A 81 12.38 22.09 12.76
N ASN A 82 13.35 21.25 13.13
CA ASN A 82 14.64 21.20 12.46
C ASN A 82 14.51 20.34 11.20
N ILE A 83 14.57 20.98 10.04
CA ILE A 83 14.54 20.30 8.73
C ILE A 83 15.77 20.70 7.92
N THR A 84 16.22 19.80 7.04
CA THR A 84 17.32 20.14 6.16
C THR A 84 16.88 21.11 5.07
N LEU A 85 17.85 21.85 4.51
CA LEU A 85 17.57 22.73 3.37
C LEU A 85 17.07 21.92 2.17
N LEU A 86 17.58 20.70 1.96
CA LEU A 86 17.09 19.83 0.91
C LEU A 86 15.60 19.49 1.07
N ASP A 87 15.18 19.07 2.27
CA ASP A 87 13.78 18.71 2.53
C ASP A 87 12.86 19.91 2.33
N HIS A 88 13.28 21.09 2.81
CA HIS A 88 12.57 22.34 2.62
C HIS A 88 12.37 22.67 1.13
N LEU A 89 13.44 22.67 0.34
CA LEU A 89 13.40 23.01 -1.07
C LEU A 89 12.53 22.03 -1.88
N LEU A 90 12.63 20.73 -1.60
CA LEU A 90 11.81 19.72 -2.27
C LEU A 90 10.32 19.86 -1.91
N SER A 91 10.02 20.18 -0.64
CA SER A 91 8.66 20.51 -0.18
C SER A 91 8.09 21.71 -0.95
N VAL A 92 8.84 22.80 -1.07
CA VAL A 92 8.45 24.01 -1.81
C VAL A 92 8.25 23.74 -3.29
N VAL A 93 9.17 23.02 -3.95
CA VAL A 93 9.03 22.65 -5.36
C VAL A 93 7.77 21.81 -5.59
N ARG A 94 7.55 20.76 -4.79
CA ARG A 94 6.38 19.90 -4.92
C ARG A 94 5.08 20.67 -4.69
N GLY A 95 5.01 21.45 -3.62
CA GLY A 95 3.83 22.22 -3.25
C GLY A 95 3.48 23.27 -4.30
N SER A 96 4.48 24.03 -4.77
CA SER A 96 4.28 25.09 -5.76
C SER A 96 3.83 24.55 -7.11
N LEU A 97 4.41 23.44 -7.59
CA LEU A 97 3.99 22.78 -8.84
C LEU A 97 2.53 22.33 -8.80
N LEU A 98 2.14 21.64 -7.72
CA LEU A 98 0.78 21.11 -7.59
C LEU A 98 -0.25 22.24 -7.48
N LEU A 99 0.01 23.23 -6.62
CA LEU A 99 -0.89 24.37 -6.42
C LEU A 99 -1.05 25.18 -7.72
N ALA A 100 0.06 25.44 -8.43
CA ALA A 100 0.02 26.18 -9.69
C ALA A 100 -0.76 25.46 -10.79
N ALA A 101 -0.46 24.17 -11.00
CA ALA A 101 -1.13 23.37 -12.03
C ALA A 101 -2.63 23.26 -11.76
N LEU A 102 -3.02 23.09 -10.50
CA LEU A 102 -4.43 23.02 -10.12
C LEU A 102 -5.14 24.35 -10.27
N ASP A 103 -4.57 25.45 -9.78
CA ASP A 103 -5.22 26.75 -9.85
C ASP A 103 -5.42 27.18 -11.31
N TRP A 104 -4.41 26.99 -12.17
CA TRP A 104 -4.51 27.33 -13.59
C TRP A 104 -5.50 26.47 -14.36
N LEU A 105 -5.49 25.14 -14.20
CA LEU A 105 -6.42 24.28 -14.95
C LEU A 105 -7.85 24.28 -14.40
N LEU A 106 -8.05 24.73 -13.15
CA LEU A 106 -9.39 24.98 -12.62
C LEU A 106 -9.96 26.31 -13.13
N ASP A 107 -9.10 27.31 -13.41
CA ASP A 107 -9.48 28.60 -13.99
C ASP A 107 -9.65 28.51 -15.52
N ASP A 108 -8.71 27.85 -16.20
CA ASP A 108 -8.67 27.61 -17.65
C ASP A 108 -8.36 26.13 -17.95
N PRO A 109 -9.38 25.27 -18.03
CA PRO A 109 -9.21 23.84 -18.33
C PRO A 109 -8.52 23.55 -19.67
N ASP A 110 -8.63 24.47 -20.62
CA ASP A 110 -8.15 24.34 -22.01
C ASP A 110 -6.77 24.96 -22.22
N MET A 111 -6.11 25.43 -21.15
CA MET A 111 -4.75 25.99 -21.19
C MET A 111 -3.82 25.08 -21.99
N ASP A 112 -3.03 25.66 -22.89
CA ASP A 112 -2.07 24.92 -23.71
C ASP A 112 -1.07 24.14 -22.84
N GLU A 113 -0.85 22.86 -23.16
CA GLU A 113 0.01 22.01 -22.34
C GLU A 113 1.48 22.44 -22.39
N ALA A 114 1.95 23.00 -23.51
CA ALA A 114 3.34 23.46 -23.62
C ALA A 114 3.56 24.72 -22.76
N ASP A 115 2.63 25.68 -22.77
CA ASP A 115 2.68 26.84 -21.86
C ASP A 115 2.61 26.41 -20.39
N LEU A 116 1.73 25.47 -20.05
CA LEU A 116 1.66 24.92 -18.68
C LEU A 116 3.00 24.31 -18.25
N ARG A 117 3.59 23.44 -19.08
CA ARG A 117 4.89 22.80 -18.80
C ARG A 117 6.01 23.82 -18.64
N GLN A 118 6.08 24.82 -19.52
CA GLN A 118 7.09 25.88 -19.44
C GLN A 118 7.02 26.61 -18.10
N ARG A 119 5.82 27.04 -17.69
CA ARG A 119 5.64 27.76 -16.43
C ARG A 119 5.95 26.91 -15.22
N LEU A 120 5.52 25.64 -15.22
CA LEU A 120 5.81 24.69 -14.14
C LEU A 120 7.32 24.41 -14.02
N SER A 121 8.05 24.31 -15.14
CA SER A 121 9.50 24.14 -15.12
C SER A 121 10.23 25.34 -14.54
N VAL A 122 9.78 26.56 -14.83
CA VAL A 122 10.29 27.77 -14.17
C VAL A 122 10.00 27.73 -12.67
N ILE A 123 8.78 27.37 -12.26
CA ILE A 123 8.42 27.23 -10.83
C ILE A 123 9.33 26.21 -10.14
N ALA A 124 9.59 25.05 -10.74
CA ALA A 124 10.45 24.03 -10.14
C ALA A 124 11.89 24.53 -9.98
N ALA A 125 12.45 25.13 -11.03
CA ALA A 125 13.82 25.65 -11.00
C ALA A 125 13.99 26.77 -9.96
N ILE A 126 13.07 27.74 -9.95
CA ILE A 126 13.15 28.88 -9.03
C ILE A 126 12.78 28.47 -7.61
N GLY A 127 11.79 27.60 -7.42
CA GLY A 127 11.44 27.04 -6.10
C GLY A 127 12.61 26.28 -5.46
N PHE A 128 13.44 25.61 -6.25
CA PHE A 128 14.66 24.98 -5.75
C PHE A 128 15.76 25.99 -5.40
N LEU A 129 15.86 27.08 -6.15
CA LEU A 129 16.90 28.10 -5.97
C LEU A 129 16.47 29.28 -5.08
N HIS A 130 15.24 29.30 -4.56
CA HIS A 130 14.70 30.49 -3.90
C HIS A 130 15.51 30.90 -2.65
N ASP A 131 16.05 29.91 -1.93
CA ASP A 131 16.92 30.05 -0.76
C ASP A 131 18.42 29.93 -1.13
N LEU A 132 18.81 30.36 -2.35
CA LEU A 132 20.21 30.25 -2.81
C LEU A 132 21.19 31.05 -1.94
N ASP A 133 20.74 32.13 -1.32
CA ASP A 133 21.52 32.87 -0.33
C ASP A 133 21.88 31.99 0.89
N LYS A 134 20.93 31.18 1.39
CA LYS A 134 21.19 30.20 2.45
C LYS A 134 22.10 29.07 2.00
N MET A 135 21.94 28.57 0.77
CA MET A 135 22.86 27.58 0.20
C MET A 135 24.29 28.11 0.20
N LEU A 136 24.47 29.39 -0.14
CA LEU A 136 25.76 30.07 -0.20
C LEU A 136 26.23 30.61 1.15
N GLN A 137 25.42 30.48 2.20
CA GLN A 137 25.66 31.02 3.55
C GLN A 137 25.91 32.53 3.56
N LEU A 138 25.27 33.25 2.65
CA LEU A 138 25.32 34.70 2.58
C LEU A 138 24.54 35.32 3.74
N ARG A 139 24.88 36.57 4.09
CA ARG A 139 24.06 37.33 5.04
C ARG A 139 22.76 37.76 4.34
N ARG A 140 21.67 37.88 5.11
CA ARG A 140 20.32 38.20 4.59
C ARG A 140 20.21 39.51 3.77
N ASP A 141 21.11 40.44 4.01
CA ASP A 141 21.17 41.73 3.30
C ASP A 141 22.27 41.79 2.23
N GLU A 142 22.99 40.70 2.04
CA GLU A 142 24.01 40.58 1.02
C GLU A 142 23.35 40.34 -0.34
N ALA A 143 23.79 41.08 -1.36
CA ALA A 143 23.27 40.90 -2.70
C ALA A 143 23.72 39.57 -3.28
N LEU A 144 22.80 38.83 -3.89
CA LEU A 144 23.11 37.57 -4.57
C LEU A 144 23.91 37.84 -5.86
N PRO A 145 25.22 37.49 -5.92
CA PRO A 145 26.06 37.84 -7.07
C PRO A 145 25.70 37.00 -8.30
N LEU A 146 25.72 37.61 -9.48
CA LEU A 146 25.39 36.90 -10.74
C LEU A 146 26.31 35.70 -10.99
N GLU A 147 27.60 35.81 -10.64
CA GLU A 147 28.56 34.70 -10.76
C GLU A 147 28.15 33.49 -9.91
N CYS A 148 27.64 33.73 -8.70
CA CYS A 148 27.16 32.67 -7.82
C CYS A 148 25.87 32.02 -8.36
N VAL A 149 24.96 32.81 -8.95
CA VAL A 149 23.76 32.29 -9.62
C VAL A 149 24.16 31.43 -10.83
N GLN A 150 25.11 31.89 -11.65
CA GLN A 150 25.61 31.14 -12.80
C GLN A 150 26.21 29.80 -12.36
N GLU A 151 27.03 29.80 -11.31
CA GLU A 151 27.63 28.56 -10.80
C GLU A 151 26.56 27.62 -10.23
N ALA A 152 25.56 28.12 -9.51
CA ALA A 152 24.45 27.30 -9.01
C ALA A 152 23.64 26.66 -10.15
N VAL A 153 23.33 27.43 -11.20
CA VAL A 153 22.61 26.96 -12.40
C VAL A 153 23.38 25.84 -13.09
N LYS A 154 24.71 25.98 -13.19
CA LYS A 154 25.60 24.96 -13.76
C LYS A 154 25.72 23.74 -12.86
N ARG A 155 25.98 23.96 -11.57
CA ARG A 155 26.19 22.94 -10.54
C ARG A 155 25.03 21.97 -10.46
N TYR A 156 23.80 22.48 -10.50
CA TYR A 156 22.57 21.70 -10.37
C TYR A 156 21.90 21.38 -11.72
N GLY A 157 22.53 21.68 -12.86
CA GLY A 157 21.99 21.32 -14.17
C GLY A 157 20.68 22.03 -14.55
N ILE A 158 20.40 23.19 -13.96
CA ILE A 158 19.11 23.89 -14.08
C ILE A 158 18.84 24.32 -15.53
N ALA A 159 19.87 24.79 -16.25
CA ALA A 159 19.72 25.17 -17.65
C ALA A 159 19.31 23.97 -18.53
N ALA A 160 19.89 22.79 -18.29
CA ALA A 160 19.54 21.58 -19.03
C ALA A 160 18.12 21.11 -18.73
N PHE A 161 17.69 21.19 -17.46
CA PHE A 161 16.32 20.89 -17.04
C PHE A 161 15.29 21.81 -17.72
N LEU A 162 15.56 23.12 -17.76
CA LEU A 162 14.68 24.12 -18.38
C LEU A 162 14.60 23.98 -19.92
N ALA A 163 15.72 23.64 -20.57
CA ALA A 163 15.80 23.51 -22.02
C ALA A 163 14.86 22.43 -22.60
N VAL A 164 14.51 21.40 -21.82
CA VAL A 164 13.58 20.34 -22.24
C VAL A 164 12.21 20.91 -22.65
N ASP A 165 11.71 21.93 -21.95
CA ASP A 165 10.45 22.60 -22.29
C ASP A 165 10.66 23.90 -23.08
N LYS A 166 11.86 24.08 -23.66
CA LYS A 166 12.23 25.27 -24.44
C LYS A 166 12.19 26.57 -23.61
N VAL A 167 12.52 26.48 -22.32
CA VAL A 167 12.67 27.65 -21.46
C VAL A 167 14.13 28.08 -21.45
N GLU A 168 14.38 29.31 -21.87
CA GLU A 168 15.69 29.97 -21.79
C GLU A 168 15.57 31.16 -20.84
N LEU A 169 16.38 31.14 -19.77
CA LEU A 169 16.47 32.20 -18.78
C LEU A 169 17.93 32.60 -18.63
N SER A 170 18.20 33.90 -18.72
CA SER A 170 19.52 34.44 -18.40
C SER A 170 19.76 34.44 -16.88
N VAL A 171 21.02 34.52 -16.48
CA VAL A 171 21.42 34.47 -15.07
C VAL A 171 20.81 35.63 -14.26
N ASP A 172 20.71 36.82 -14.85
CA ASP A 172 20.08 37.99 -14.24
C ASP A 172 18.55 37.83 -14.09
N GLN A 173 17.90 37.16 -15.05
CA GLN A 173 16.48 36.81 -14.95
C GLN A 173 16.22 35.78 -13.84
N ILE A 174 17.10 34.78 -13.70
CA ILE A 174 17.00 33.79 -12.61
C ILE A 174 17.16 34.48 -11.25
N ARG A 175 18.17 35.35 -11.09
CA ARG A 175 18.32 36.16 -9.86
C ARG A 175 17.07 36.98 -9.57
N PHE A 176 16.56 37.69 -10.57
CA PHE A 176 15.36 38.51 -10.43
C PHE A 176 14.14 37.69 -9.98
N LEU A 177 13.95 36.49 -10.53
CA LEU A 177 12.87 35.58 -10.15
C LEU A 177 13.04 35.02 -8.74
N ILE A 178 14.26 34.66 -8.32
CA ILE A 178 14.57 34.26 -6.93
C ILE A 178 14.12 35.37 -5.97
N GLU A 179 14.49 36.62 -6.25
CA GLU A 179 14.09 37.78 -5.43
C GLU A 179 12.58 38.02 -5.40
N GLN A 180 11.83 37.55 -6.41
CA GLN A 180 10.37 37.65 -6.42
C GLN A 180 9.69 36.59 -5.53
N ALA A 181 10.37 35.49 -5.20
CA ALA A 181 9.85 34.48 -4.29
C ALA A 181 9.83 34.98 -2.83
N GLU A 182 10.61 36.02 -2.51
CA GLU A 182 10.72 36.58 -1.15
C GLU A 182 10.23 38.04 -1.03
N ASP A 183 9.38 38.32 -0.05
CA ASP A 183 8.89 39.69 0.21
C ASP A 183 10.00 40.68 0.59
N SER A 184 11.03 40.22 1.30
CA SER A 184 12.12 41.07 1.79
C SER A 184 13.13 41.47 0.72
N GLN A 185 13.16 40.75 -0.41
CA GLN A 185 14.16 40.95 -1.47
C GLN A 185 13.57 41.51 -2.76
N ARG A 186 12.24 41.61 -2.85
CA ARG A 186 11.53 42.01 -4.05
C ARG A 186 12.03 43.35 -4.59
N TYR A 187 12.36 43.36 -5.88
CA TYR A 187 12.81 44.53 -6.64
C TYR A 187 14.17 45.11 -6.22
N ARG A 188 14.98 44.38 -5.44
CA ARG A 188 16.35 44.82 -5.11
C ARG A 188 17.19 44.97 -6.39
N HIS A 189 17.10 44.03 -7.33
CA HIS A 189 17.87 44.08 -8.56
C HIS A 189 17.01 43.78 -9.80
N PRO A 190 16.58 44.80 -10.57
CA PRO A 190 15.89 44.56 -11.84
C PRO A 190 16.81 43.82 -12.83
N ALA A 191 16.25 42.88 -13.58
CA ALA A 191 16.94 42.25 -14.71
C ALA A 191 17.13 43.25 -15.85
N GLU A 192 18.20 43.09 -16.64
CA GLU A 192 18.45 43.94 -17.81
C GLU A 192 17.38 43.71 -18.87
N THR A 193 17.03 42.44 -19.09
CA THR A 193 15.86 42.03 -19.86
C THR A 193 14.86 41.36 -18.94
N PRO A 194 13.66 41.94 -18.72
CA PRO A 194 12.69 41.36 -17.80
C PRO A 194 12.22 39.98 -18.28
N PRO A 195 12.07 38.99 -17.40
CA PRO A 195 11.48 37.72 -17.79
C PRO A 195 10.01 37.90 -18.16
N PRO A 196 9.42 36.99 -18.95
CA PRO A 196 7.99 36.95 -19.23
C PRO A 196 7.13 37.16 -17.98
N ARG A 197 6.16 38.07 -18.09
CA ARG A 197 5.29 38.46 -16.97
C ARG A 197 4.56 37.27 -16.34
N ALA A 198 4.20 36.29 -17.15
CA ALA A 198 3.57 35.04 -16.69
C ALA A 198 4.46 34.28 -15.70
N TRP A 199 5.77 34.21 -15.96
CA TRP A 199 6.74 33.51 -15.11
C TRP A 199 6.99 34.25 -13.80
N LYS A 200 7.11 35.59 -13.87
CA LYS A 200 7.20 36.44 -12.70
C LYS A 200 6.02 36.21 -11.75
N HIS A 201 4.80 36.32 -12.28
CA HIS A 201 3.58 36.14 -11.48
C HIS A 201 3.45 34.72 -10.93
N ALA A 202 3.85 33.72 -11.71
CA ALA A 202 3.86 32.33 -11.27
C ALA A 202 4.74 32.13 -10.02
N VAL A 203 5.95 32.67 -10.03
CA VAL A 203 6.89 32.57 -8.89
C VAL A 203 6.38 33.36 -7.69
N GLU A 204 6.00 34.63 -7.88
CA GLU A 204 5.49 35.50 -6.79
C GLU A 204 4.30 34.90 -6.05
N ARG A 205 3.51 34.08 -6.76
CA ARG A 205 2.28 33.51 -6.25
C ARG A 205 2.48 32.15 -5.62
N TYR A 206 3.01 31.18 -6.36
CA TYR A 206 2.98 29.78 -5.95
C TYR A 206 4.22 29.33 -5.19
N VAL A 207 5.42 29.79 -5.56
CA VAL A 207 6.64 29.47 -4.80
C VAL A 207 6.56 30.07 -3.41
N LYS A 208 6.19 31.35 -3.35
CA LYS A 208 5.99 32.08 -2.10
C LYS A 208 4.90 31.46 -1.22
N LEU A 209 3.76 31.09 -1.79
CA LEU A 209 2.71 30.41 -1.03
C LEU A 209 3.22 29.09 -0.47
N ALA A 210 3.88 28.26 -1.28
CA ALA A 210 4.40 26.97 -0.84
C ALA A 210 5.44 27.10 0.29
N ASP A 211 6.40 28.03 0.18
CA ASP A 211 7.34 28.32 1.28
C ASP A 211 6.60 28.77 2.55
N LYS A 212 5.59 29.63 2.41
CA LYS A 212 4.82 30.10 3.57
C LYS A 212 4.05 28.98 4.25
N LEU A 213 3.41 28.09 3.49
CA LEU A 213 2.70 26.93 4.04
C LEU A 213 3.65 25.97 4.75
N ASP A 214 4.79 25.68 4.13
CA ASP A 214 5.85 24.89 4.73
C ASP A 214 6.34 25.54 6.05
N GLY A 215 6.56 26.86 6.05
CA GLY A 215 6.97 27.59 7.25
C GLY A 215 5.95 27.54 8.39
N LEU A 216 4.64 27.62 8.08
CA LEU A 216 3.60 27.48 9.09
C LEU A 216 3.57 26.08 9.70
N TRP A 217 3.78 25.05 8.89
CA TRP A 217 3.94 23.68 9.38
C TRP A 217 5.15 23.56 10.29
N GLN A 218 6.32 24.05 9.87
CA GLN A 218 7.53 23.96 10.69
C GLN A 218 7.41 24.73 12.02
N GLN A 219 6.74 25.88 12.02
CA GLN A 219 6.60 26.73 13.20
C GLN A 219 5.65 26.12 14.26
N HIS A 220 4.52 25.56 13.83
CA HIS A 220 3.48 25.10 14.76
C HIS A 220 3.48 23.58 14.94
N GLY A 221 3.95 22.82 13.95
CA GLY A 221 4.03 21.37 13.94
C GLY A 221 2.75 20.71 14.45
N ALA A 222 2.94 19.75 15.35
CA ALA A 222 1.86 18.99 16.00
C ALA A 222 0.91 19.82 16.89
N ASN A 223 1.28 21.06 17.24
CA ASN A 223 0.54 21.93 18.16
C ASN A 223 -0.42 22.91 17.44
N GLY A 224 -0.68 22.71 16.14
CA GLY A 224 -1.63 23.52 15.38
C GLY A 224 -1.21 23.84 13.94
N GLY A 225 -0.22 23.12 13.39
CA GLY A 225 0.26 23.36 12.03
C GLY A 225 -0.79 23.11 10.95
N LEU A 226 -1.63 22.08 11.13
CA LEU A 226 -2.75 21.80 10.20
C LEU A 226 -3.74 22.97 10.16
N GLU A 227 -4.15 23.45 11.33
CA GLU A 227 -5.07 24.58 11.47
C GLU A 227 -4.46 25.86 10.90
N ALA A 228 -3.17 26.12 11.15
CA ALA A 228 -2.46 27.28 10.62
C ALA A 228 -2.41 27.28 9.08
N ILE A 229 -2.12 26.13 8.46
CA ILE A 229 -2.17 25.97 7.00
C ILE A 229 -3.59 26.23 6.46
N ILE A 230 -4.61 25.60 7.06
CA ILE A 230 -6.00 25.75 6.64
C ILE A 230 -6.44 27.21 6.75
N GLN A 231 -6.12 27.89 7.86
CA GLN A 231 -6.44 29.30 8.06
C GLN A 231 -5.74 30.19 7.02
N ARG A 232 -4.46 29.93 6.74
CA ARG A 232 -3.73 30.67 5.71
C ARG A 232 -4.39 30.54 4.36
N LEU A 233 -4.71 29.33 3.93
CA LEU A 233 -5.35 29.08 2.63
C LEU A 233 -6.74 29.73 2.49
N LYS A 234 -7.52 29.81 3.58
CA LYS A 234 -8.82 30.50 3.59
C LYS A 234 -8.71 32.02 3.44
N GLN A 235 -7.60 32.61 3.86
CA GLN A 235 -7.36 34.06 3.83
C GLN A 235 -6.56 34.49 2.60
N ASP A 236 -5.89 33.55 1.93
CA ASP A 236 -4.99 33.86 0.84
C ASP A 236 -5.76 34.18 -0.45
N GLN A 237 -5.45 35.34 -1.05
CA GLN A 237 -6.06 35.80 -2.31
C GLN A 237 -5.22 35.42 -3.54
N SER A 238 -4.14 34.66 -3.33
CA SER A 238 -3.25 34.17 -4.38
C SER A 238 -3.77 32.96 -5.15
N LEU A 239 -4.90 32.38 -4.76
CA LEU A 239 -5.54 31.27 -5.48
C LEU A 239 -6.83 31.79 -6.11
N HIS A 240 -7.05 31.53 -7.40
CA HIS A 240 -8.32 31.86 -8.06
C HIS A 240 -9.42 30.89 -7.65
N SER A 241 -9.07 29.61 -7.45
CA SER A 241 -10.04 28.57 -7.14
C SER A 241 -10.30 28.44 -5.63
N PRO A 242 -11.55 28.64 -5.16
CA PRO A 242 -11.91 28.45 -3.75
C PRO A 242 -11.85 26.97 -3.32
N LEU A 243 -11.76 26.02 -4.26
CA LEU A 243 -11.60 24.60 -3.96
C LEU A 243 -10.27 24.31 -3.28
N LEU A 244 -9.22 25.05 -3.63
CA LEU A 244 -7.87 24.88 -3.08
C LEU A 244 -7.73 25.42 -1.64
N ALA A 245 -8.79 26.04 -1.10
CA ALA A 245 -8.86 26.47 0.29
C ALA A 245 -9.62 25.49 1.20
N GLN A 246 -10.16 24.39 0.65
CA GLN A 246 -11.07 23.47 1.36
C GLN A 246 -10.40 22.15 1.72
N TRP A 247 -9.86 22.07 2.93
CA TRP A 247 -9.12 20.90 3.42
C TRP A 247 -9.69 20.37 4.74
N ALA A 248 -9.65 19.04 4.88
CA ALA A 248 -9.99 18.31 6.09
C ALA A 248 -8.73 17.73 6.72
N ALA A 249 -8.53 18.04 8.00
CA ALA A 249 -7.42 17.53 8.80
C ALA A 249 -7.66 16.07 9.24
N VAL A 250 -6.69 15.21 8.95
CA VAL A 250 -6.47 13.93 9.64
C VAL A 250 -5.33 14.14 10.62
N ASP A 251 -5.61 13.91 11.89
CA ASP A 251 -4.63 13.97 12.99
C ASP A 251 -4.91 12.76 13.87
N ILE A 252 -4.06 11.75 13.76
CA ILE A 252 -4.19 10.48 14.48
C ILE A 252 -2.92 10.28 15.28
N PHE A 253 -3.06 10.10 16.59
CA PHE A 253 -1.98 9.69 17.47
C PHE A 253 -2.20 8.23 17.89
N ASP A 254 -1.40 7.33 17.35
CA ASP A 254 -1.39 5.90 17.69
C ASP A 254 0.04 5.33 17.70
N PRO A 255 0.83 5.65 18.75
CA PRO A 255 2.21 5.18 18.87
C PRO A 255 2.33 3.67 19.09
N HIS A 256 1.22 2.97 19.34
CA HIS A 256 1.21 1.53 19.57
C HIS A 256 1.16 0.73 18.27
N HIS A 257 0.71 1.34 17.17
CA HIS A 257 0.58 0.65 15.88
C HIS A 257 1.19 1.45 14.71
N PRO A 258 2.48 1.85 14.79
CA PRO A 258 3.12 2.69 13.77
C PRO A 258 3.09 2.05 12.38
N PHE A 259 3.24 0.72 12.27
CA PHE A 259 3.17 0.02 10.99
C PHE A 259 1.78 0.04 10.36
N LEU A 260 0.72 -0.02 11.18
CA LEU A 260 -0.65 0.11 10.68
C LEU A 260 -0.97 1.55 10.31
N LEU A 261 -0.38 2.53 10.99
CA LEU A 261 -0.44 3.95 10.60
C LEU A 261 0.27 4.21 9.27
N ASP A 262 1.47 3.67 9.05
CA ASP A 262 2.17 3.77 7.76
C ASP A 262 1.31 3.22 6.61
N GLU A 263 0.70 2.05 6.85
CA GLU A 263 -0.16 1.42 5.86
C GLU A 263 -1.45 2.24 5.64
N LEU A 264 -2.07 2.76 6.71
CA LEU A 264 -3.24 3.65 6.62
C LEU A 264 -2.91 4.92 5.84
N GLN A 265 -1.79 5.57 6.15
CA GLN A 265 -1.28 6.75 5.45
C GLN A 265 -1.19 6.44 3.95
N ARG A 266 -0.52 5.34 3.59
CA ARG A 266 -0.38 4.90 2.20
C ARG A 266 -1.75 4.70 1.53
N ARG A 267 -2.71 4.08 2.22
CA ARG A 267 -4.07 3.87 1.70
C ARG A 267 -4.86 5.17 1.55
N LEU A 268 -4.71 6.12 2.48
CA LEU A 268 -5.31 7.45 2.38
C LEU A 268 -4.77 8.20 1.17
N SER A 269 -3.45 8.19 0.96
CA SER A 269 -2.81 8.84 -0.18
C SER A 269 -3.24 8.24 -1.52
N PHE A 270 -3.29 6.91 -1.63
CA PHE A 270 -3.79 6.22 -2.83
C PHE A 270 -5.28 6.43 -3.08
N ALA A 271 -6.10 6.59 -2.04
CA ALA A 271 -7.52 6.87 -2.19
C ALA A 271 -7.78 8.35 -2.55
N CYS A 272 -6.92 9.25 -2.10
CA CYS A 272 -7.05 10.69 -2.29
C CYS A 272 -7.03 11.09 -3.77
N GLN A 273 -6.06 10.59 -4.55
CA GLN A 273 -5.91 10.96 -5.96
C GLN A 273 -7.10 10.55 -6.85
N PRO A 274 -7.60 9.30 -6.87
CA PRO A 274 -8.73 8.91 -7.72
C PRO A 274 -10.09 9.46 -7.26
N LEU A 275 -10.26 9.78 -5.97
CA LEU A 275 -11.53 10.31 -5.45
C LEU A 275 -11.57 11.83 -5.46
N GLY A 276 -10.54 12.47 -4.90
CA GLY A 276 -10.42 13.92 -4.79
C GLY A 276 -9.75 14.59 -5.98
N GLY A 277 -9.19 13.83 -6.93
CA GLY A 277 -8.49 14.37 -8.11
C GLY A 277 -7.10 14.95 -7.81
N ILE A 278 -6.70 15.00 -6.54
CA ILE A 278 -5.45 15.59 -6.04
C ILE A 278 -4.86 14.72 -4.93
N PRO A 279 -3.53 14.68 -4.76
CA PRO A 279 -2.92 14.05 -3.60
C PRO A 279 -3.18 14.87 -2.32
N PRO A 280 -2.90 14.30 -1.13
CA PRO A 280 -2.92 15.08 0.11
C PRO A 280 -2.00 16.31 0.00
N LEU A 281 -2.45 17.45 0.54
CA LEU A 281 -1.64 18.67 0.52
C LEU A 281 -0.43 18.56 1.46
N LEU A 282 -0.66 17.95 2.62
CA LEU A 282 0.33 17.62 3.62
C LEU A 282 0.14 16.17 4.02
N GLU A 283 1.25 15.49 4.25
CA GLU A 283 1.29 14.10 4.70
C GLU A 283 2.59 13.88 5.47
N THR A 284 2.48 13.66 6.77
CA THR A 284 3.63 13.37 7.64
C THR A 284 3.24 12.33 8.67
N HIS A 285 4.09 11.31 8.84
CA HIS A 285 4.01 10.38 9.96
C HIS A 285 5.32 10.46 10.75
N GLN A 286 5.22 10.85 12.02
CA GLN A 286 6.35 11.00 12.92
C GLN A 286 5.94 10.52 14.31
N ASP A 287 6.76 9.66 14.92
CA ASP A 287 6.59 9.17 16.30
C ASP A 287 5.18 8.63 16.61
N GLY A 288 4.58 7.91 15.65
CA GLY A 288 3.23 7.35 15.81
C GLY A 288 2.10 8.37 15.69
N ARG A 289 2.38 9.56 15.17
CA ARG A 289 1.35 10.57 14.84
C ARG A 289 1.28 10.81 13.35
N LEU A 290 0.12 10.57 12.77
CA LEU A 290 -0.18 10.79 11.36
C LEU A 290 -0.92 12.12 11.20
N PHE A 291 -0.35 13.03 10.41
CA PHE A 291 -0.97 14.27 9.99
C PHE A 291 -1.18 14.28 8.48
N MET A 292 -2.40 14.55 8.03
CA MET A 292 -2.69 14.73 6.61
C MET A 292 -3.74 15.81 6.36
N LEU A 293 -3.65 16.46 5.20
CA LEU A 293 -4.69 17.34 4.68
C LEU A 293 -5.33 16.72 3.44
N LEU A 294 -6.59 16.32 3.58
CA LEU A 294 -7.39 15.72 2.50
C LEU A 294 -8.37 16.74 1.91
N PRO A 295 -8.78 16.60 0.63
CA PRO A 295 -9.84 17.41 0.04
C PRO A 295 -11.11 17.31 0.88
N GLN A 296 -11.65 18.45 1.32
CA GLN A 296 -12.72 18.47 2.32
C GLN A 296 -13.98 17.72 1.86
N LYS A 297 -14.38 17.93 0.59
CA LYS A 297 -15.62 17.38 0.02
C LYS A 297 -15.60 15.86 -0.07
N GLU A 298 -14.46 15.27 -0.46
CA GLU A 298 -14.30 13.83 -0.64
C GLU A 298 -13.71 13.13 0.60
N SER A 299 -13.37 13.86 1.66
CA SER A 299 -12.65 13.33 2.83
C SER A 299 -13.29 12.09 3.44
N ALA A 300 -14.61 12.07 3.63
CA ALA A 300 -15.30 10.92 4.22
C ALA A 300 -15.18 9.66 3.35
N GLU A 301 -15.33 9.79 2.03
CA GLU A 301 -15.22 8.66 1.10
C GLU A 301 -13.76 8.18 0.97
N ILE A 302 -12.79 9.10 1.00
CA ILE A 302 -11.36 8.78 1.04
C ILE A 302 -11.04 7.93 2.27
N LYS A 303 -11.46 8.39 3.47
CA LYS A 303 -11.23 7.65 4.73
C LYS A 303 -11.85 6.25 4.69
N LYS A 304 -13.11 6.15 4.24
CA LYS A 304 -13.83 4.88 4.13
C LYS A 304 -13.15 3.91 3.15
N ARG A 305 -12.75 4.40 1.97
CA ARG A 305 -12.05 3.57 0.96
C ARG A 305 -10.67 3.14 1.46
N ALA A 306 -9.93 4.05 2.11
CA ALA A 306 -8.62 3.76 2.67
C ALA A 306 -8.70 2.68 3.76
N LEU A 307 -9.64 2.81 4.70
CA LEU A 307 -9.85 1.82 5.76
C LEU A 307 -10.21 0.44 5.19
N ARG A 308 -11.13 0.39 4.23
CA ARG A 308 -11.46 -0.87 3.54
C ARG A 308 -10.24 -1.49 2.84
N SER A 309 -9.43 -0.65 2.17
CA SER A 309 -8.22 -1.12 1.49
C SER A 309 -7.15 -1.60 2.47
N LEU A 310 -7.04 -0.99 3.65
CA LEU A 310 -6.15 -1.42 4.73
C LEU A 310 -6.55 -2.82 5.17
N LEU A 311 -7.83 -3.01 5.54
CA LEU A 311 -8.36 -4.28 6.02
C LEU A 311 -8.17 -5.41 5.00
N GLY A 312 -8.48 -5.13 3.72
CA GLY A 312 -8.31 -6.10 2.64
C GLY A 312 -6.85 -6.46 2.33
N SER A 313 -5.87 -5.70 2.82
CA SER A 313 -4.45 -6.03 2.66
C SER A 313 -3.80 -6.73 3.85
N LEU A 314 -4.51 -6.85 4.96
CA LEU A 314 -3.99 -7.53 6.14
C LEU A 314 -4.07 -9.05 5.96
N PRO A 315 -3.11 -9.82 6.51
CA PRO A 315 -2.99 -11.27 6.34
C PRO A 315 -3.99 -12.05 7.24
N PHE A 316 -5.17 -11.49 7.46
CA PHE A 316 -6.17 -11.99 8.40
C PHE A 316 -7.47 -12.42 7.71
N THR A 317 -7.46 -12.52 6.37
CA THR A 317 -8.56 -13.08 5.57
C THR A 317 -8.47 -14.60 5.53
N LEU A 318 -9.60 -15.27 5.26
CA LEU A 318 -9.64 -16.72 5.01
C LEU A 318 -8.54 -17.13 4.03
N GLU A 319 -7.75 -18.12 4.42
CA GLU A 319 -6.63 -18.63 3.62
C GLU A 319 -6.66 -20.16 3.59
N ILE A 320 -6.19 -20.73 2.48
CA ILE A 320 -5.97 -22.17 2.33
C ILE A 320 -4.47 -22.46 2.25
N ASN A 321 -3.95 -23.17 3.25
CA ASN A 321 -2.58 -23.66 3.25
C ASN A 321 -2.57 -25.14 2.84
N ILE A 322 -1.75 -25.50 1.85
CA ILE A 322 -1.67 -26.86 1.32
C ILE A 322 -0.24 -27.37 1.50
N SER A 323 -0.09 -28.42 2.29
CA SER A 323 1.24 -29.03 2.52
C SER A 323 1.84 -29.62 1.24
N ASN A 324 3.14 -29.92 1.25
CA ASN A 324 3.82 -30.61 0.14
C ASN A 324 3.23 -31.98 -0.22
N ARG A 325 2.44 -32.58 0.68
CA ARG A 325 1.71 -33.83 0.44
C ARG A 325 0.31 -33.59 -0.17
N GLY A 326 -0.20 -32.36 -0.20
CA GLY A 326 -1.55 -32.03 -0.63
C GLY A 326 -2.60 -32.01 0.47
N LEU A 327 -2.21 -32.10 1.75
CA LEU A 327 -3.15 -31.96 2.87
C LEU A 327 -3.49 -30.48 3.10
N PRO A 328 -4.79 -30.09 3.04
CA PRO A 328 -5.21 -28.72 3.25
C PRO A 328 -5.49 -28.37 4.72
N GLU A 329 -5.30 -27.10 5.03
CA GLU A 329 -5.66 -26.44 6.29
C GLU A 329 -6.30 -25.09 5.96
N LEU A 330 -7.43 -24.77 6.61
CA LEU A 330 -8.08 -23.46 6.50
C LEU A 330 -7.64 -22.59 7.69
N LEU A 331 -7.21 -21.37 7.39
CA LEU A 331 -6.68 -20.41 8.35
C LEU A 331 -7.50 -19.12 8.34
N ASN A 332 -7.43 -18.36 9.44
CA ASN A 332 -7.86 -16.96 9.54
C ASN A 332 -9.37 -16.69 9.33
N GLY A 333 -10.23 -17.71 9.21
CA GLY A 333 -11.66 -17.54 9.02
C GLY A 333 -12.50 -18.74 9.45
N GLN A 334 -13.80 -18.51 9.63
CA GLN A 334 -14.83 -19.52 9.93
C GLN A 334 -15.93 -19.45 8.86
N PRO A 335 -15.64 -19.84 7.61
CA PRO A 335 -16.61 -19.69 6.53
C PRO A 335 -17.81 -20.64 6.72
N ASP A 336 -18.99 -20.17 6.35
CA ASP A 336 -20.10 -21.06 5.99
C ASP A 336 -19.89 -21.69 4.60
N HIS A 337 -20.77 -22.59 4.18
CA HIS A 337 -20.66 -23.33 2.92
C HIS A 337 -20.71 -22.41 1.69
N THR A 338 -21.47 -21.32 1.76
CA THR A 338 -21.56 -20.34 0.66
C THR A 338 -20.29 -19.53 0.57
N GLN A 339 -19.79 -19.03 1.69
CA GLN A 339 -18.55 -18.26 1.80
C GLN A 339 -17.33 -19.08 1.37
N LEU A 340 -17.25 -20.36 1.78
CA LEU A 340 -16.17 -21.25 1.36
C LEU A 340 -16.20 -21.48 -0.16
N ARG A 341 -17.39 -21.66 -0.73
CA ARG A 341 -17.54 -21.81 -2.18
C ARG A 341 -17.08 -20.54 -2.91
N GLU A 342 -17.52 -19.36 -2.48
CA GLU A 342 -17.10 -18.08 -3.06
C GLU A 342 -15.59 -17.85 -2.96
N PHE A 343 -14.99 -18.20 -1.82
CA PHE A 343 -13.54 -18.18 -1.63
C PHE A 343 -12.83 -19.05 -2.67
N LEU A 344 -13.25 -20.32 -2.83
CA LEU A 344 -12.66 -21.22 -3.83
C LEU A 344 -12.81 -20.70 -5.27
N TYR A 345 -13.91 -20.00 -5.58
CA TYR A 345 -14.07 -19.36 -6.89
C TYR A 345 -13.02 -18.27 -7.15
N GLN A 346 -12.60 -17.55 -6.12
CA GLN A 346 -11.62 -16.45 -6.20
C GLN A 346 -10.17 -16.93 -6.06
N GLU A 347 -9.95 -18.11 -5.47
CA GLU A 347 -8.62 -18.65 -5.25
C GLU A 347 -7.86 -18.93 -6.57
N PRO A 348 -6.54 -18.63 -6.63
CA PRO A 348 -5.72 -18.95 -7.79
C PRO A 348 -5.82 -20.44 -8.13
N ARG A 349 -6.18 -20.73 -9.38
CA ARG A 349 -6.42 -22.12 -9.82
C ARG A 349 -5.23 -23.03 -9.56
N LYS A 350 -4.00 -22.52 -9.72
CA LYS A 350 -2.75 -23.25 -9.42
C LYS A 350 -2.65 -23.69 -7.96
N THR A 351 -3.16 -22.91 -7.00
CA THR A 351 -3.25 -23.28 -5.59
C THR A 351 -4.20 -24.46 -5.42
N LEU A 352 -5.40 -24.40 -5.99
CA LEU A 352 -6.37 -25.49 -5.92
C LEU A 352 -5.87 -26.78 -6.58
N GLY A 353 -5.08 -26.67 -7.65
CA GLY A 353 -4.40 -27.82 -8.28
C GLY A 353 -3.51 -28.61 -7.31
N GLN A 354 -3.00 -27.98 -6.24
CA GLN A 354 -2.19 -28.65 -5.22
C GLN A 354 -3.00 -29.58 -4.30
N LEU A 355 -4.34 -29.44 -4.26
CA LEU A 355 -5.20 -30.33 -3.48
C LEU A 355 -5.21 -31.77 -4.04
N PHE A 356 -4.89 -31.92 -5.32
CA PHE A 356 -4.97 -33.19 -6.04
C PHE A 356 -3.65 -33.95 -6.09
N ARG A 357 -2.82 -33.85 -5.05
CA ARG A 357 -1.54 -34.57 -5.00
C ARG A 357 -1.77 -36.07 -4.77
N VAL A 358 -1.24 -36.88 -5.68
CA VAL A 358 -1.29 -38.35 -5.70
C VAL A 358 0.14 -38.88 -5.74
N ARG A 359 0.41 -40.03 -5.13
CA ARG A 359 1.74 -40.66 -5.21
C ARG A 359 2.13 -41.01 -6.64
N ASN A 360 3.40 -40.80 -6.97
CA ASN A 360 3.91 -40.99 -8.32
C ASN A 360 3.92 -42.45 -8.79
N ASP A 361 3.99 -43.41 -7.87
CA ASP A 361 3.92 -44.84 -8.22
C ASP A 361 2.51 -45.30 -8.59
N LEU A 362 1.48 -44.51 -8.28
CA LEU A 362 0.09 -44.80 -8.65
C LEU A 362 -0.30 -44.19 -10.01
N THR A 363 0.43 -43.20 -10.52
CA THR A 363 -0.05 -42.39 -11.67
C THR A 363 -0.29 -43.23 -12.91
N GLU A 364 0.60 -44.17 -13.23
CA GLU A 364 0.44 -45.04 -14.40
C GLU A 364 -0.77 -45.98 -14.26
N SER A 365 -0.97 -46.58 -13.09
CA SER A 365 -2.07 -47.54 -12.86
C SER A 365 -3.44 -46.88 -12.82
N VAL A 366 -3.55 -45.63 -12.34
CA VAL A 366 -4.84 -44.94 -12.21
C VAL A 366 -5.24 -44.15 -13.45
N THR A 367 -4.28 -43.77 -14.31
CA THR A 367 -4.54 -42.91 -15.47
C THR A 367 -5.63 -43.47 -16.40
N PRO A 368 -5.65 -44.76 -16.79
CA PRO A 368 -6.71 -45.29 -17.64
C PRO A 368 -8.11 -45.14 -17.05
N PHE A 369 -8.27 -45.32 -15.75
CA PHE A 369 -9.55 -45.16 -15.06
C PHE A 369 -9.95 -43.69 -14.98
N LEU A 370 -8.98 -42.80 -14.74
CA LEU A 370 -9.22 -41.35 -14.70
C LEU A 370 -9.58 -40.80 -16.08
N ASP A 371 -8.92 -41.24 -17.15
CA ASP A 371 -9.25 -40.82 -18.51
C ASP A 371 -10.68 -41.21 -18.89
N ASP A 372 -11.10 -42.42 -18.55
CA ASP A 372 -12.46 -42.91 -18.81
C ASP A 372 -13.53 -42.12 -18.04
N CYS A 373 -13.32 -41.90 -16.73
CA CYS A 373 -14.34 -41.21 -15.92
C CYS A 373 -14.31 -39.68 -16.04
N LEU A 374 -13.14 -39.07 -16.24
CA LEU A 374 -12.97 -37.61 -16.24
C LEU A 374 -12.96 -37.00 -17.64
N GLY A 375 -12.75 -37.80 -18.69
CA GLY A 375 -12.65 -37.31 -20.07
C GLY A 375 -13.91 -36.57 -20.53
N ALA A 376 -15.09 -37.12 -20.21
CA ALA A 376 -16.38 -36.52 -20.59
C ALA A 376 -16.65 -35.16 -19.94
N ILE A 377 -16.00 -34.85 -18.81
CA ILE A 377 -16.14 -33.58 -18.09
C ILE A 377 -14.92 -32.66 -18.26
N GLY A 378 -14.01 -33.00 -19.18
CA GLY A 378 -12.82 -32.20 -19.50
C GLY A 378 -11.75 -32.17 -18.40
N LEU A 379 -11.74 -33.15 -17.50
CA LEU A 379 -10.80 -33.24 -16.37
C LEU A 379 -9.77 -34.37 -16.50
N SER A 380 -9.48 -34.84 -17.73
CA SER A 380 -8.44 -35.85 -17.96
C SER A 380 -7.10 -35.46 -17.31
N PRO A 381 -6.41 -36.39 -16.63
CA PRO A 381 -5.20 -36.10 -15.90
C PRO A 381 -4.04 -35.68 -16.82
N ARG A 382 -3.29 -34.65 -16.42
CA ARG A 382 -2.07 -34.19 -17.09
C ARG A 382 -0.90 -34.19 -16.11
N TRP A 383 -0.24 -35.34 -15.99
CA TRP A 383 0.88 -35.49 -15.05
C TRP A 383 2.15 -34.77 -15.52
N PRO A 384 2.79 -33.94 -14.67
CA PRO A 384 4.10 -33.39 -14.97
C PRO A 384 5.19 -34.47 -14.86
N LYS A 385 6.40 -34.18 -15.33
CA LYS A 385 7.56 -35.04 -15.07
C LYS A 385 7.76 -35.21 -13.55
N PRO A 386 7.91 -36.43 -13.02
CA PRO A 386 8.06 -36.67 -11.59
C PRO A 386 9.29 -35.97 -11.02
N THR A 387 9.08 -35.07 -10.05
CA THR A 387 10.16 -34.32 -9.37
C THR A 387 10.19 -34.56 -7.85
N GLY A 388 9.41 -35.53 -7.35
CA GLY A 388 9.27 -35.84 -5.92
C GLY A 388 8.51 -37.14 -5.66
N GLN A 389 7.86 -37.27 -4.49
CA GLN A 389 7.04 -38.45 -4.14
C GLN A 389 5.59 -38.38 -4.67
N THR A 390 5.07 -37.18 -4.90
CA THR A 390 3.68 -36.94 -5.32
C THR A 390 3.59 -35.94 -6.45
N SER A 391 2.66 -36.14 -7.38
CA SER A 391 2.33 -35.22 -8.47
C SER A 391 0.86 -34.86 -8.43
N THR A 392 0.50 -33.74 -9.06
CA THR A 392 -0.90 -33.36 -9.30
C THR A 392 -1.26 -33.64 -10.77
N PRO A 393 -2.47 -34.14 -11.07
CA PRO A 393 -2.96 -34.26 -12.44
C PRO A 393 -3.28 -32.89 -13.06
N TYR A 394 -3.28 -31.81 -12.28
CA TYR A 394 -3.57 -30.45 -12.74
C TYR A 394 -2.46 -29.46 -12.33
N PRO A 395 -1.25 -29.57 -12.91
CA PRO A 395 -0.14 -28.66 -12.62
C PRO A 395 -0.39 -27.23 -13.15
N ASP A 396 -1.22 -27.10 -14.17
CA ASP A 396 -1.68 -25.83 -14.73
C ASP A 396 -3.19 -25.89 -15.03
N PRO A 397 -4.06 -25.69 -14.01
CA PRO A 397 -5.51 -25.81 -14.21
C PRO A 397 -6.10 -24.68 -15.06
N ALA A 398 -5.34 -23.60 -15.34
CA ALA A 398 -5.79 -22.55 -16.26
C ALA A 398 -5.81 -23.02 -17.72
N ALA A 399 -5.13 -24.11 -18.04
CA ALA A 399 -5.12 -24.75 -19.36
C ALA A 399 -6.21 -25.83 -19.55
N LEU A 400 -7.14 -25.94 -18.60
CA LEU A 400 -8.33 -26.79 -18.73
C LEU A 400 -9.36 -26.12 -19.64
N ASP A 401 -10.23 -26.93 -20.25
CA ASP A 401 -11.30 -26.41 -21.09
C ASP A 401 -12.28 -25.55 -20.25
N PRO A 402 -12.85 -24.46 -20.79
CA PRO A 402 -13.78 -23.61 -20.04
C PRO A 402 -14.98 -24.37 -19.45
N GLY A 403 -15.44 -25.43 -20.12
CA GLY A 403 -16.51 -26.30 -19.63
C GLY A 403 -16.12 -27.19 -18.44
N ALA A 404 -14.83 -27.39 -18.21
CA ALA A 404 -14.31 -28.22 -17.12
C ALA A 404 -14.20 -27.45 -15.79
N GLU A 405 -14.14 -26.11 -15.82
CA GLU A 405 -13.93 -25.29 -14.63
C GLU A 405 -14.98 -25.52 -13.52
N PRO A 406 -16.29 -25.59 -13.80
CA PRO A 406 -17.28 -25.88 -12.76
C PRO A 406 -17.07 -27.25 -12.10
N HIS A 407 -16.62 -28.25 -12.87
CA HIS A 407 -16.31 -29.58 -12.35
C HIS A 407 -15.02 -29.56 -11.53
N PHE A 408 -13.98 -28.87 -12.00
CA PHE A 408 -12.73 -28.68 -11.26
C PHE A 408 -12.98 -28.05 -9.89
N LEU A 409 -13.79 -27.00 -9.82
CA LEU A 409 -14.13 -26.33 -8.57
C LEU A 409 -14.97 -27.20 -7.63
N ARG A 410 -15.90 -28.01 -8.16
CA ARG A 410 -16.64 -29.00 -7.36
C ARG A 410 -15.71 -30.06 -6.76
N ALA A 411 -14.78 -30.57 -7.57
CA ALA A 411 -13.79 -31.53 -7.11
C ALA A 411 -12.86 -30.90 -6.05
N ALA A 412 -12.45 -29.63 -6.24
CA ALA A 412 -11.60 -28.90 -5.32
C ALA A 412 -12.30 -28.69 -3.96
N HIS A 413 -13.59 -28.35 -3.98
CA HIS A 413 -14.40 -28.22 -2.77
C HIS A 413 -14.53 -29.56 -2.03
N LEU A 414 -14.83 -30.64 -2.75
CA LEU A 414 -14.97 -31.96 -2.16
C LEU A 414 -13.65 -32.45 -1.56
N VAL A 415 -12.55 -32.41 -2.32
CA VAL A 415 -11.24 -32.88 -1.85
C VAL A 415 -10.74 -32.07 -0.65
N LEU A 416 -11.04 -30.76 -0.62
CA LEU A 416 -10.71 -29.89 0.49
C LEU A 416 -11.33 -30.41 1.78
N LEU A 417 -12.66 -30.58 1.84
CA LEU A 417 -13.34 -31.00 3.06
C LEU A 417 -13.09 -32.49 3.39
N LEU A 418 -12.92 -33.32 2.36
CA LEU A 418 -12.59 -34.74 2.52
C LEU A 418 -11.21 -34.95 3.16
N ASN A 419 -10.22 -34.12 2.82
CA ASN A 419 -8.85 -34.19 3.37
C ASN A 419 -8.56 -33.13 4.43
N LEU A 420 -9.55 -32.32 4.84
CA LEU A 420 -9.33 -31.23 5.79
C LEU A 420 -8.82 -31.78 7.12
N LYS A 421 -7.67 -31.26 7.54
CA LYS A 421 -7.06 -31.63 8.82
C LYS A 421 -7.86 -31.04 9.98
N LEU A 422 -8.45 -31.91 10.80
CA LEU A 422 -9.23 -31.53 11.98
C LEU A 422 -8.72 -32.25 13.23
N PRO A 423 -8.90 -31.69 14.44
CA PRO A 423 -8.52 -32.32 15.70
C PRO A 423 -9.53 -33.42 16.11
N VAL A 424 -9.72 -34.44 15.28
CA VAL A 424 -10.75 -35.47 15.49
C VAL A 424 -10.50 -36.24 16.79
N SER A 425 -11.53 -36.35 17.64
CA SER A 425 -11.51 -37.13 18.88
C SER A 425 -12.91 -37.67 19.19
N LYS A 426 -13.00 -38.69 20.05
CA LYS A 426 -14.32 -39.18 20.51
C LYS A 426 -15.16 -38.10 21.20
N LYS A 427 -14.54 -37.04 21.73
CA LYS A 427 -15.22 -35.99 22.50
C LYS A 427 -15.89 -34.93 21.63
N ASN A 428 -15.37 -34.65 20.44
CA ASN A 428 -15.93 -33.63 19.55
C ASN A 428 -16.82 -34.19 18.45
N GLY A 429 -16.96 -35.52 18.32
CA GLY A 429 -17.96 -36.13 17.44
C GLY A 429 -17.78 -35.89 15.94
N LEU A 430 -16.61 -35.39 15.54
CA LEU A 430 -16.27 -35.11 14.15
C LEU A 430 -16.03 -36.42 13.37
N PRO A 431 -16.49 -36.52 12.11
CA PRO A 431 -16.14 -37.64 11.25
C PRO A 431 -14.64 -37.61 10.91
N ASP A 432 -13.98 -38.74 11.14
CA ASP A 432 -12.62 -38.99 10.65
C ASP A 432 -12.62 -39.20 9.12
N TYR A 433 -11.44 -39.42 8.53
CA TYR A 433 -11.33 -39.58 7.09
C TYR A 433 -12.10 -40.79 6.55
N ALA A 434 -12.12 -41.91 7.27
CA ALA A 434 -12.82 -43.12 6.84
C ALA A 434 -14.35 -42.91 6.88
N GLU A 435 -14.84 -42.25 7.93
CA GLU A 435 -16.25 -41.90 8.07
C GLU A 435 -16.70 -40.90 6.99
N ARG A 436 -15.84 -39.94 6.61
CA ARG A 436 -16.13 -39.04 5.49
C ARG A 436 -16.21 -39.77 4.16
N GLU A 437 -15.29 -40.70 3.89
CA GLU A 437 -15.35 -41.56 2.68
C GLU A 437 -16.66 -42.35 2.64
N ARG A 438 -17.07 -42.95 3.77
CA ARG A 438 -18.33 -43.71 3.88
C ARG A 438 -19.55 -42.83 3.61
N GLN A 439 -19.65 -41.67 4.26
CA GLN A 439 -20.78 -40.75 4.08
C GLN A 439 -20.86 -40.19 2.65
N LEU A 440 -19.70 -39.97 2.00
CA LEU A 440 -19.67 -39.59 0.59
C LEU A 440 -20.26 -40.69 -0.30
N LEU A 441 -19.85 -41.95 -0.12
CA LEU A 441 -20.37 -43.08 -0.88
C LEU A 441 -21.88 -43.28 -0.66
N GLU A 442 -22.36 -43.12 0.57
CA GLU A 442 -23.78 -43.12 0.91
C GLU A 442 -24.53 -41.99 0.18
N GLY A 443 -23.99 -40.77 0.19
CA GLY A 443 -24.57 -39.62 -0.52
C GLY A 443 -24.60 -39.78 -2.05
N LEU A 444 -23.62 -40.49 -2.61
CA LEU A 444 -23.60 -40.85 -4.04
C LEU A 444 -24.54 -42.02 -4.37
N GLY A 445 -24.93 -42.82 -3.38
CA GLY A 445 -25.66 -44.07 -3.56
C GLY A 445 -24.85 -45.10 -4.37
N GLN A 446 -23.54 -45.17 -4.14
CA GLN A 446 -22.62 -46.02 -4.91
C GLN A 446 -21.65 -46.74 -3.96
N SER A 447 -21.22 -47.95 -4.33
CA SER A 447 -20.11 -48.62 -3.66
C SER A 447 -18.77 -48.08 -4.15
N LEU A 448 -17.74 -48.18 -3.32
CA LEU A 448 -16.37 -47.84 -3.71
C LEU A 448 -15.94 -48.72 -4.90
N PRO A 449 -15.48 -48.14 -6.03
CA PRO A 449 -14.95 -48.92 -7.15
C PRO A 449 -13.76 -49.79 -6.74
N GLU A 450 -13.65 -50.99 -7.31
CA GLU A 450 -12.57 -51.94 -6.98
C GLU A 450 -11.16 -51.35 -7.16
N TRP A 451 -10.97 -50.55 -8.21
CA TRP A 451 -9.68 -49.91 -8.49
C TRP A 451 -9.31 -48.81 -7.49
N LEU A 452 -10.30 -48.18 -6.82
CA LEU A 452 -10.05 -47.26 -5.71
C LEU A 452 -9.83 -48.04 -4.41
N ALA A 453 -10.56 -49.14 -4.21
CA ALA A 453 -10.44 -50.01 -3.04
C ALA A 453 -9.07 -50.71 -2.96
N SER A 454 -8.40 -50.95 -4.09
CA SER A 454 -7.07 -51.56 -4.16
C SER A 454 -5.92 -50.58 -3.86
N ILE A 455 -6.19 -49.30 -3.60
CA ILE A 455 -5.17 -48.30 -3.28
C ILE A 455 -4.94 -48.26 -1.77
N ASP A 456 -3.75 -48.71 -1.35
CA ASP A 456 -3.31 -48.72 0.05
C ASP A 456 -3.02 -47.31 0.60
N ASP A 457 -2.66 -46.35 -0.28
CA ASP A 457 -2.40 -44.98 0.12
C ASP A 457 -3.72 -44.20 0.32
N ASP A 458 -4.21 -44.18 1.55
CA ASP A 458 -5.45 -43.52 1.96
C ASP A 458 -5.60 -42.08 1.43
N GLN A 459 -4.51 -41.30 1.40
CA GLN A 459 -4.56 -39.92 0.95
C GLN A 459 -4.79 -39.84 -0.57
N SER A 460 -4.00 -40.57 -1.36
CA SER A 460 -4.19 -40.69 -2.81
C SER A 460 -5.58 -41.24 -3.13
N ARG A 461 -6.06 -42.24 -2.37
CA ARG A 461 -7.41 -42.80 -2.53
C ARG A 461 -8.49 -41.72 -2.36
N ARG A 462 -8.43 -40.89 -1.30
CA ARG A 462 -9.39 -39.79 -1.11
C ARG A 462 -9.35 -38.74 -2.22
N VAL A 463 -8.16 -38.39 -2.68
CA VAL A 463 -8.00 -37.47 -3.82
C VAL A 463 -8.69 -38.05 -5.07
N LEU A 464 -8.40 -39.30 -5.41
CA LEU A 464 -8.97 -39.97 -6.57
C LEU A 464 -10.49 -40.21 -6.42
N LEU A 465 -10.94 -40.52 -5.20
CA LEU A 465 -12.37 -40.63 -4.85
C LEU A 465 -13.11 -39.32 -5.11
N SER A 466 -12.52 -38.18 -4.77
CA SER A 466 -13.14 -36.87 -5.00
C SER A 466 -13.33 -36.55 -6.50
N LEU A 467 -12.37 -36.96 -7.33
CA LEU A 467 -12.43 -36.79 -8.78
C LEU A 467 -13.49 -37.70 -9.39
N TRP A 468 -13.46 -38.99 -9.04
CA TRP A 468 -14.46 -39.96 -9.47
C TRP A 468 -15.87 -39.56 -9.03
N ALA A 469 -16.05 -39.14 -7.78
CA ALA A 469 -17.34 -38.68 -7.26
C ALA A 469 -17.89 -37.49 -8.04
N THR A 470 -17.02 -36.57 -8.47
CA THR A 470 -17.39 -35.43 -9.31
C THR A 470 -17.86 -35.86 -10.70
N ALA A 471 -17.22 -36.87 -11.29
CA ALA A 471 -17.66 -37.47 -12.56
C ALA A 471 -18.98 -38.23 -12.43
N VAL A 472 -19.17 -39.01 -11.36
CA VAL A 472 -20.46 -39.67 -11.10
C VAL A 472 -21.59 -38.65 -10.95
N ALA A 473 -21.34 -37.57 -10.20
CA ALA A 473 -22.34 -36.54 -9.97
C ALA A 473 -22.60 -35.64 -11.19
N SER A 474 -21.70 -35.59 -12.19
CA SER A 474 -21.92 -34.77 -13.40
C SER A 474 -23.10 -35.27 -14.24
N THR A 475 -23.39 -36.57 -14.17
CA THR A 475 -24.48 -37.23 -14.89
C THR A 475 -25.70 -37.51 -14.00
N ARG A 476 -25.61 -37.22 -12.70
CA ARG A 476 -26.62 -37.56 -11.67
C ARG A 476 -26.94 -36.37 -10.78
N THR A 477 -28.02 -35.66 -11.10
CA THR A 477 -28.46 -34.46 -10.37
C THR A 477 -28.80 -34.74 -8.91
N ASP A 478 -29.34 -35.92 -8.60
CA ASP A 478 -29.61 -36.41 -7.24
C ASP A 478 -28.32 -36.50 -6.42
N ALA A 479 -27.29 -37.15 -6.96
CA ALA A 479 -25.98 -37.27 -6.32
C ALA A 479 -25.29 -35.90 -6.17
N ALA A 480 -25.38 -35.06 -7.21
CA ALA A 480 -24.84 -33.70 -7.15
C ALA A 480 -25.50 -32.86 -6.05
N LYS A 481 -26.83 -32.96 -5.89
CA LYS A 481 -27.57 -32.25 -4.84
C LYS A 481 -27.27 -32.83 -3.46
N ALA A 482 -27.18 -34.15 -3.33
CA ALA A 482 -26.88 -34.81 -2.05
C ALA A 482 -25.50 -34.42 -1.50
N VAL A 483 -24.51 -34.16 -2.38
CA VAL A 483 -23.15 -33.79 -1.93
C VAL A 483 -22.96 -32.26 -1.86
N TRP A 484 -23.25 -31.52 -2.95
CA TRP A 484 -22.95 -30.08 -3.08
C TRP A 484 -24.17 -29.15 -2.93
N GLY A 485 -25.37 -29.67 -2.68
CA GLY A 485 -26.59 -28.87 -2.54
C GLY A 485 -26.60 -27.96 -1.31
N THR A 486 -27.65 -27.13 -1.20
CA THR A 486 -27.93 -26.21 -0.07
C THR A 486 -28.34 -26.89 1.23
N ASP A 487 -28.40 -28.21 1.24
CA ASP A 487 -28.55 -29.09 2.40
C ASP A 487 -27.71 -30.37 2.15
N GLY A 488 -26.62 -30.23 1.41
CA GLY A 488 -25.77 -31.33 0.98
C GLY A 488 -24.75 -31.73 2.04
N LEU A 489 -24.09 -32.86 1.80
CA LEU A 489 -23.06 -33.43 2.66
C LEU A 489 -21.96 -32.41 3.03
N LEU A 490 -21.48 -31.63 2.06
CA LEU A 490 -20.38 -30.67 2.29
C LEU A 490 -20.78 -29.57 3.27
N GLN A 491 -22.03 -29.10 3.20
CA GLN A 491 -22.55 -28.14 4.16
C GLN A 491 -22.70 -28.77 5.54
N HIS A 492 -23.25 -29.96 5.62
CA HIS A 492 -23.44 -30.66 6.90
C HIS A 492 -22.10 -30.95 7.58
N TRP A 493 -21.06 -31.28 6.81
CA TRP A 493 -19.69 -31.38 7.33
C TRP A 493 -19.18 -30.04 7.85
N LEU A 494 -19.32 -28.97 7.07
CA LEU A 494 -18.72 -27.69 7.40
C LEU A 494 -19.43 -26.98 8.56
N GLU A 495 -20.76 -26.96 8.55
CA GLU A 495 -21.60 -26.17 9.48
C GLU A 495 -22.16 -27.02 10.64
N GLY A 496 -22.29 -28.33 10.46
CA GLY A 496 -22.86 -29.23 11.46
C GLY A 496 -24.38 -29.19 11.50
N ASP A 497 -24.94 -29.79 12.55
CA ASP A 497 -26.37 -29.78 12.87
C ASP A 497 -26.58 -29.62 14.39
N ASP A 498 -27.83 -29.66 14.85
CA ASP A 498 -28.17 -29.55 16.28
C ASP A 498 -27.52 -30.63 17.17
N LYS A 499 -27.02 -31.73 16.58
CA LYS A 499 -26.47 -32.89 17.29
C LYS A 499 -24.96 -33.04 17.11
N LYS A 500 -24.37 -32.48 16.05
CA LYS A 500 -22.95 -32.63 15.69
C LYS A 500 -22.35 -31.28 15.31
N PRO A 501 -21.19 -30.90 15.87
CA PRO A 501 -20.53 -29.67 15.50
C PRO A 501 -19.96 -29.75 14.08
N GLY A 502 -20.03 -28.63 13.35
CA GLY A 502 -19.41 -28.48 12.03
C GLY A 502 -17.90 -28.28 12.09
N PHE A 503 -17.21 -28.51 10.97
CA PHE A 503 -15.77 -28.29 10.85
C PHE A 503 -15.38 -26.84 11.13
N ASN A 504 -16.24 -25.88 10.76
CA ASN A 504 -15.97 -24.45 10.89
C ASN A 504 -15.76 -23.98 12.34
N GLN A 505 -16.34 -24.68 13.32
CA GLN A 505 -16.17 -24.39 14.73
C GLN A 505 -14.75 -24.67 15.25
N PHE A 506 -13.96 -25.43 14.48
CA PHE A 506 -12.60 -25.83 14.85
C PHE A 506 -11.52 -25.02 14.13
N PHE A 507 -11.90 -24.03 13.32
CA PHE A 507 -10.94 -23.09 12.73
C PHE A 507 -10.67 -21.94 13.69
N ALA A 508 -9.42 -21.52 13.80
CA ALA A 508 -9.08 -20.30 14.51
C ALA A 508 -9.59 -19.09 13.71
N GLY A 509 -10.78 -18.60 14.05
CA GLY A 509 -11.37 -17.36 13.48
C GLY A 509 -10.71 -16.08 13.98
N GLU A 510 -9.50 -16.16 14.56
CA GLU A 510 -8.78 -15.03 15.16
C GLU A 510 -8.56 -13.90 14.15
N GLY A 511 -8.32 -14.23 12.87
CA GLY A 511 -8.15 -13.24 11.79
C GLY A 511 -9.34 -12.29 11.64
N VAL A 512 -10.57 -12.82 11.61
CA VAL A 512 -11.79 -12.01 11.49
C VAL A 512 -11.98 -11.09 12.69
N ALA A 513 -11.70 -11.58 13.91
CA ALA A 513 -11.79 -10.77 15.12
C ALA A 513 -10.75 -9.64 15.12
N ILE A 514 -9.52 -9.94 14.67
CA ILE A 514 -8.44 -8.94 14.53
C ILE A 514 -8.81 -7.88 13.50
N GLN A 515 -9.33 -8.26 12.32
CA GLN A 515 -9.77 -7.30 11.31
C GLN A 515 -10.87 -6.36 11.84
N LYS A 516 -11.87 -6.90 12.52
CA LYS A 516 -12.93 -6.09 13.13
C LYS A 516 -12.39 -5.13 14.20
N ALA A 517 -11.41 -5.58 15.00
CA ALA A 517 -10.77 -4.73 15.99
C ALA A 517 -10.00 -3.57 15.33
N ILE A 518 -9.24 -3.85 14.26
CA ILE A 518 -8.51 -2.84 13.49
C ILE A 518 -9.48 -1.87 12.80
N GLU A 519 -10.56 -2.39 12.20
CA GLU A 519 -11.60 -1.57 11.56
C GLU A 519 -12.22 -0.59 12.55
N ARG A 520 -12.61 -1.09 13.73
CA ARG A 520 -13.18 -0.26 14.80
C ARG A 520 -12.18 0.79 15.27
N HIS A 521 -10.95 0.38 15.57
CA HIS A 521 -9.90 1.24 16.11
C HIS A 521 -9.57 2.39 15.16
N PHE A 522 -9.23 2.09 13.91
CA PHE A 522 -8.90 3.14 12.93
C PHE A 522 -10.12 3.91 12.44
N GLY A 523 -11.31 3.29 12.38
CA GLY A 523 -12.56 3.99 12.11
C GLY A 523 -12.83 5.07 13.16
N GLN A 524 -12.73 4.73 14.45
CA GLN A 524 -12.88 5.68 15.56
C GLN A 524 -11.83 6.80 15.50
N LEU A 525 -10.55 6.47 15.25
CA LEU A 525 -9.48 7.47 15.13
C LEU A 525 -9.70 8.43 13.95
N LEU A 526 -10.08 7.92 12.78
CA LEU A 526 -10.35 8.73 11.58
C LEU A 526 -11.53 9.69 11.77
N ASP A 527 -12.49 9.30 12.60
CA ASP A 527 -13.67 10.11 12.95
C ASP A 527 -13.47 10.97 14.20
N LYS A 528 -12.24 11.04 14.73
CA LYS A 528 -11.87 11.79 15.94
C LYS A 528 -12.69 11.39 17.17
N GLN A 529 -13.04 10.10 17.26
CA GLN A 529 -13.77 9.52 18.38
C GLN A 529 -12.80 8.93 19.42
N ARG A 530 -13.27 8.80 20.67
CA ARG A 530 -12.56 8.01 21.69
C ARG A 530 -12.48 6.56 21.20
N VAL A 531 -11.28 6.00 21.16
CA VAL A 531 -11.07 4.57 20.90
C VAL A 531 -11.73 3.78 22.02
N ARG A 532 -12.61 2.84 21.65
CA ARG A 532 -13.29 1.93 22.57
C ARG A 532 -13.33 0.51 21.99
N PRO A 533 -13.02 -0.52 22.79
CA PRO A 533 -13.18 -1.91 22.38
C PRO A 533 -14.67 -2.27 22.22
N GLU A 534 -14.94 -3.50 21.75
CA GLU A 534 -16.32 -4.01 21.64
C GLU A 534 -17.00 -4.11 23.00
N ASP A 535 -16.24 -4.60 23.98
CA ASP A 535 -16.69 -4.88 25.33
C ASP A 535 -15.74 -4.20 26.32
N GLU A 536 -16.18 -3.06 26.84
CA GLU A 536 -15.47 -2.31 27.89
C GLU A 536 -15.52 -3.02 29.26
N SER A 537 -16.13 -4.20 29.40
CA SER A 537 -16.16 -5.01 30.63
C SER A 537 -15.23 -6.24 30.63
N ALA A 538 -14.69 -6.66 29.47
CA ALA A 538 -13.80 -7.81 29.33
C ALA A 538 -12.50 -7.70 30.17
N THR A 539 -12.08 -8.77 30.87
CA THR A 539 -10.85 -8.77 31.70
C THR A 539 -9.60 -9.09 30.88
N GLY A 540 -8.43 -8.55 31.29
CA GLY A 540 -7.14 -8.83 30.66
C GLY A 540 -6.97 -8.07 29.34
N ARG A 541 -6.82 -6.75 29.47
CA ARG A 541 -6.59 -5.84 28.34
C ARG A 541 -5.26 -5.14 28.49
N CYS A 542 -4.69 -4.75 27.37
CA CYS A 542 -3.58 -3.82 27.33
C CYS A 542 -4.03 -2.47 27.93
N LEU A 543 -3.35 -2.00 28.96
CA LEU A 543 -3.62 -0.70 29.61
C LEU A 543 -3.51 0.50 28.66
N PHE A 544 -2.78 0.34 27.55
CA PHE A 544 -2.49 1.42 26.61
C PHE A 544 -3.39 1.41 25.37
N THR A 545 -3.71 0.22 24.84
CA THR A 545 -4.53 0.08 23.63
C THR A 545 -5.97 -0.34 23.92
N ASP A 546 -6.29 -0.70 25.17
CA ASP A 546 -7.58 -1.25 25.62
C ASP A 546 -7.99 -2.52 24.84
N ALA A 547 -7.05 -3.12 24.09
CA ALA A 547 -7.25 -4.35 23.34
C ALA A 547 -7.07 -5.58 24.24
N PRO A 548 -7.78 -6.69 24.01
CA PRO A 548 -7.59 -7.93 24.77
C PRO A 548 -6.14 -8.42 24.71
N SER A 549 -5.52 -8.70 25.86
CA SER A 549 -4.11 -9.14 25.98
C SER A 549 -3.95 -10.65 26.18
N ASN A 550 -5.05 -11.40 26.20
CA ASN A 550 -5.05 -12.80 26.67
C ASN A 550 -4.78 -13.83 25.56
N THR A 551 -4.61 -13.40 24.32
CA THR A 551 -4.34 -14.28 23.19
C THR A 551 -2.84 -14.34 22.95
N ILE A 552 -2.22 -15.45 23.39
CA ILE A 552 -0.96 -15.90 22.79
C ILE A 552 -1.30 -16.08 21.31
N MET A 553 -0.80 -15.20 20.43
CA MET A 553 -1.08 -15.28 19.01
C MET A 553 -0.62 -16.65 18.51
N ALA A 554 -1.56 -17.42 17.97
CA ALA A 554 -1.29 -18.77 17.53
C ALA A 554 -0.23 -18.74 16.41
N SER A 555 0.72 -19.68 16.44
CA SER A 555 1.87 -19.71 15.51
C SER A 555 1.48 -19.88 14.03
N ASN A 556 0.23 -20.26 13.77
CA ASN A 556 -0.35 -20.41 12.43
C ASN A 556 -0.79 -19.07 11.79
N LEU A 557 -0.77 -17.95 12.53
CA LEU A 557 -1.05 -16.61 11.98
C LEU A 557 0.09 -16.04 11.10
N GLY A 558 1.16 -16.80 10.85
CA GLY A 558 2.31 -16.32 10.05
C GLY A 558 3.16 -15.25 10.73
N LEU A 559 2.81 -14.84 11.95
CA LEU A 559 3.51 -13.84 12.76
C LEU A 559 4.71 -14.47 13.49
N TYR A 560 5.60 -15.11 12.73
CA TYR A 560 6.61 -16.08 13.22
C TYR A 560 7.59 -15.56 14.29
N GLU A 561 7.55 -14.27 14.65
CA GLU A 561 8.43 -13.66 15.66
C GLU A 561 7.72 -12.78 16.71
N VAL A 562 6.39 -12.64 16.67
CA VAL A 562 5.65 -11.92 17.73
C VAL A 562 5.23 -12.89 18.84
N LYS A 563 6.16 -13.74 19.28
CA LYS A 563 5.95 -14.58 20.46
C LYS A 563 6.24 -13.73 21.69
N VAL A 564 5.17 -13.25 22.32
CA VAL A 564 5.18 -12.35 23.48
C VAL A 564 5.49 -10.92 23.05
N SER A 565 4.44 -10.09 22.92
CA SER A 565 4.66 -8.65 22.84
C SER A 565 5.43 -8.22 24.09
N ALA A 566 6.41 -7.33 23.92
CA ALA A 566 7.16 -6.70 24.99
C ALA A 566 6.29 -5.81 25.92
N PHE A 567 4.96 -5.96 25.89
CA PHE A 567 3.98 -5.09 26.53
C PHE A 567 3.05 -5.82 27.52
N THR A 568 3.19 -7.14 27.73
CA THR A 568 2.46 -7.85 28.82
C THR A 568 3.26 -7.94 30.12
N GLY A 569 4.35 -7.17 30.25
CA GLY A 569 5.17 -7.09 31.44
C GLY A 569 5.06 -5.75 32.16
N ARG A 570 3.90 -5.44 32.75
CA ARG A 570 3.78 -4.73 34.03
C ARG A 570 2.54 -5.19 34.76
#